data_AF-A0A7J8SHP9-F1
#
_entry.id   AF-A0A7J8SHP9-F1
#
_cell.length_a   1.000
_cell.length_b   1.000
_cell.length_c   1.000
_cell.angle_alpha   90.00
_cell.angle_beta   90.00
_cell.angle_gamma   90.00
#
_symmetry.space_group_name_H-M   'P 1'
#
loop_
_entity.id
_entity.type
_entity.pdbx_description
1 polymer ?
#
loop_
_entity_poly.entity_id
_entity_poly.type
_entity_poly.pdbx_seq_one_letter_code
_entity_poly.pdbx_strand_id
1 'polypeptide(L)' 'MTNFEKETGKACSQRPLKNRWDALKKEWKAWKKLKGRDIGLGWNPIKRIVDASDDW' A
#
# COMPACT_ATOMS: atom_id res chain seq x y z
N MET A 1 -3.42 -7.84 29.77
CA MET A 1 -2.57 -6.89 29.02
C MET A 1 -1.77 -7.68 28.02
N THR A 2 -2.05 -7.50 26.74
CA THR A 2 -1.33 -8.23 25.68
C THR A 2 0.09 -7.68 25.53
N ASN A 3 1.05 -8.49 25.06
CA ASN A 3 2.44 -8.04 24.85
C ASN A 3 2.51 -6.76 23.98
N PHE A 4 1.57 -6.63 23.04
CA PHE A 4 1.44 -5.46 22.17
C PHE A 4 1.12 -4.16 22.93
N GLU A 5 0.29 -4.22 23.97
CA GLU A 5 -0.05 -3.05 24.81
C GLU A 5 1.11 -2.64 25.71
N LYS A 6 1.92 -3.62 26.15
CA LYS A 6 3.16 -3.37 26.92
C LYS A 6 4.23 -2.69 26.08
N GLU A 7 4.40 -3.10 24.83
CA GLU A 7 5.39 -2.52 23.91
C GLU A 7 4.97 -1.16 23.36
N THR A 8 3.69 -0.97 23.05
CA THR A 8 3.20 0.27 22.42
C THR A 8 2.80 1.33 23.45
N GLY A 9 2.66 0.98 24.73
CA GLY A 9 2.18 1.86 25.79
C GLY A 9 0.74 2.37 25.58
N LYS A 10 0.02 1.80 24.60
CA LYS A 10 -1.33 2.19 24.20
C LYS A 10 -2.22 0.95 24.26
N ALA A 11 -3.43 1.12 24.76
CA ALA A 11 -4.50 0.13 24.69
C ALA A 11 -4.98 -0.01 23.23
N CYS A 12 -4.13 -0.58 22.39
CA CYS A 12 -4.48 -0.95 21.03
C CYS A 12 -5.22 -2.28 21.10
N SER A 13 -6.54 -2.22 21.19
CA SER A 13 -7.37 -3.40 21.00
C SER A 13 -7.04 -4.01 19.63
N GLN A 14 -6.84 -5.32 19.56
CA GLN A 14 -6.45 -6.00 18.31
C GLN A 14 -7.42 -5.73 17.14
N ARG A 15 -8.69 -5.43 17.45
CA ARG A 15 -9.75 -5.15 16.47
C ARG A 15 -9.44 -3.93 15.58
N PRO A 16 -9.15 -2.73 16.11
CA PRO A 16 -8.78 -1.58 15.27
C PRO A 16 -7.51 -1.78 14.43
N LEU A 17 -6.51 -2.51 14.92
CA LEU A 17 -5.32 -2.85 14.13
C LEU A 17 -5.66 -3.77 12.95
N LYS A 18 -6.47 -4.80 13.20
CA LYS A 18 -6.95 -5.71 12.17
C LYS A 18 -7.79 -4.98 11.11
N ASN A 19 -8.68 -4.08 11.54
CA ASN A 19 -9.47 -3.26 10.63
C ASN A 19 -8.60 -2.34 9.76
N ARG A 20 -7.57 -1.68 10.33
CA ARG A 20 -6.61 -0.88 9.56
C ARG A 20 -5.82 -1.72 8.56
N TRP A 21 -5.39 -2.90 8.98
CA TRP A 21 -4.67 -3.85 8.11
C TRP A 21 -5.53 -4.32 6.93
N ASP A 22 -6.80 -4.62 7.17
CA ASP A 22 -7.71 -5.05 6.11
C ASP A 22 -8.07 -3.89 5.16
N ALA A 23 -8.16 -2.66 5.65
CA ALA A 23 -8.30 -1.46 4.81
C ALA A 23 -7.08 -1.27 3.89
N LEU A 24 -5.87 -1.33 4.45
CA LEU A 24 -4.61 -1.22 3.69
C LEU A 24 -4.50 -2.31 2.61
N LYS A 25 -4.93 -3.55 2.91
CA LYS A 25 -4.96 -4.62 1.89
C LYS A 25 -5.91 -4.32 0.74
N LYS A 26 -7.06 -3.69 0.99
CA LYS A 26 -8.00 -3.30 -0.06
C LYS A 26 -7.39 -2.22 -0.96
N GLU A 27 -6.79 -1.21 -0.36
CA GLU A 27 -6.08 -0.14 -1.09
C GLU A 27 -4.90 -0.69 -1.89
N TRP A 28 -4.11 -1.61 -1.31
CA TRP A 28 -3.00 -2.26 -2.02
C TRP A 28 -3.48 -3.07 -3.24
N LYS A 29 -4.60 -3.79 -3.12
CA LYS A 29 -5.19 -4.50 -4.26
C LYS A 29 -5.67 -3.54 -5.35
N ALA A 30 -6.28 -2.41 -4.97
CA ALA A 30 -6.67 -1.37 -5.90
C ALA A 30 -5.44 -0.78 -6.61
N TRP A 31 -4.39 -0.44 -5.86
CA TRP A 31 -3.13 0.06 -6.39
C TRP A 31 -2.44 -0.95 -7.32
N LYS A 32 -2.43 -2.24 -6.97
CA LYS A 32 -1.88 -3.30 -7.83
C LYS A 32 -2.68 -3.44 -9.14
N LYS A 33 -4.01 -3.30 -9.08
CA LYS A 33 -4.87 -3.32 -10.27
C LYS A 33 -4.67 -2.08 -11.14
N LEU A 34 -4.50 -0.91 -10.52
CA LEU A 34 -4.15 0.33 -11.21
C LEU A 34 -2.78 0.20 -11.88
N LYS A 35 -1.73 -0.22 -11.14
CA LYS A 35 -0.44 -0.55 -11.75
C LYS A 35 -0.60 -1.55 -12.90
N GLY A 36 -1.33 -2.66 -12.72
CA GLY A 36 -1.51 -3.64 -13.80
C GLY A 36 -2.28 -3.13 -15.03
N ARG A 37 -3.12 -2.10 -14.90
CA ARG A 37 -3.98 -1.57 -15.97
C ARG A 37 -3.46 -0.26 -16.59
N ASP A 38 -2.77 0.57 -15.82
CA ASP A 38 -2.19 1.86 -16.20
C ASP A 38 -0.68 1.80 -16.51
N ILE A 39 0.01 0.65 -16.39
CA ILE A 39 1.36 0.47 -16.96
C ILE A 39 1.28 0.37 -18.52
N GLY A 40 0.39 1.14 -19.13
CA GLY A 40 0.58 1.74 -20.45
C GLY A 40 1.30 3.11 -20.38
N LEU A 41 1.74 3.54 -19.19
CA LEU A 41 2.47 4.80 -18.93
C LEU A 41 4.00 4.65 -18.93
N GLY A 42 4.56 3.70 -19.69
CA GLY A 42 6.02 3.59 -19.85
C GLY A 42 6.79 3.33 -18.54
N TRP A 43 6.23 2.58 -17.59
CA TRP A 43 6.99 2.22 -16.39
C TRP A 43 8.18 1.34 -16.76
N ASN A 44 9.40 1.87 -16.61
CA ASN A 44 10.62 1.15 -16.89
C ASN A 44 11.11 0.45 -15.61
N PRO A 45 10.96 -0.89 -15.47
CA PRO A 45 11.35 -1.60 -14.24
C PRO A 45 12.86 -1.61 -14.01
N ILE A 46 13.66 -1.36 -15.05
CA ILE A 46 15.11 -1.31 -15.00
C ILE A 46 15.57 0.01 -14.40
N LYS A 47 14.95 1.12 -14.80
CA LYS A 47 15.31 2.46 -14.34
C LYS A 47 14.52 2.93 -13.10
N ARG A 48 13.44 2.23 -12.72
CA ARG A 48 12.51 2.60 -11.62
C ARG A 48 11.91 4.01 -11.75
N ILE A 49 11.78 4.50 -12.97
CA ILE A 49 11.19 5.79 -13.31
C ILE A 49 9.98 5.57 -14.22
N VAL A 50 8.99 6.45 -14.08
CA VAL A 50 7.89 6.56 -15.04
C VAL A 50 8.47 7.24 -16.28
N ASP A 51 8.59 6.50 -17.37
CA ASP A 51 9.00 7.04 -18.67
C ASP A 51 7.73 7.55 -19.36
N ALA A 52 7.32 8.77 -19.01
CA ALA A 52 6.29 9.46 -19.76
C ALA A 52 6.98 10.09 -20.98
N SER A 53 6.67 9.65 -22.20
CA SER A 53 7.12 10.33 -23.41
C SER A 53 6.61 11.77 -23.35
N ASP A 54 7.51 12.73 -23.56
CA ASP A 54 7.23 14.17 -23.64
C ASP A 54 6.59 14.50 -25.01
N ASP A 55 5.57 13.76 -25.41
CA ASP A 55 4.75 14.09 -26.58
C ASP A 55 3.55 14.91 -26.08
N TRP A 56 3.75 16.22 -25.96
CA TRP A 56 2.71 17.24 -25.81
C TRP A 56 2.87 18.32 -26.87
#